data_AF-A0A5C6F8K0-F1
#
_entry.id   AF-A0A5C6F8K0-F1
#
_cell.length_a   1.000
_cell.length_b   1.000
_cell.length_c   1.000
_cell.angle_alpha   90.00
_cell.angle_beta   90.00
_cell.angle_gamma   90.00
#
_symmetry.space_group_name_H-M   'P 1'
#
loop_
_entity.id
_entity.type
_entity.pdbx_description
1 polymer ?
#
loop_
_entity_poly.entity_id
_entity_poly.type
_entity_poly.pdbx_seq_one_letter_code
_entity_poly.pdbx_strand_id
1 'polypeptide(L)'
;MKYVWIAALAGLSAVASLGVGHRRTTASDHFLTIGGGYAPSGNQVSLEKNVLLFQRVIKATYAAKTGSPKPVADTYFADGNDPASDLQVIDPASIPEANRWMAELFGDTNDLGLFYRNHQVPGARDAATADNVRQWFDQASKNIKSGDRLFVYVTAHGTPSSKDKKPFDTEIALWENSSLKMSEFSSLLDKLPDDIDVVVVMVQCYAGGFSRFCYVNGDPKKGLAKQRRVGFFATVHDRPAAGCTPDVDETNYVEYSTYFWAAIHGTDRSGDPIELPDYDNDGKVGFNEAHAYTVINAATIDIPLTTSSEYLNIHSRFAGERDSDAQFDLLANDETYSLVLPLGTPAQQAILEGLSSRLGLDSDDRITVAWEAGQPQRGRRRPRARRSDTDVELETIRKRITSDLIKRWPELANVMNPVAVELVTSRADEFVRSIKRHPKYARMVKLMDQDDTEMDEEERQAMHMRFIRVVDDIVLAENLRRLGDRKQIAEFGALIKAEAAGL
;
A
#
# COMPACT_ATOMS: atom_id res chain seq x y z
N MET A 1 97.26 22.23 13.55
CA MET A 1 96.48 23.40 13.11
C MET A 1 95.20 22.90 12.43
N LYS A 2 94.03 23.36 12.90
CA LYS A 2 92.69 23.37 12.26
C LYS A 2 91.80 22.09 12.24
N TYR A 3 90.83 22.10 13.18
CA TYR A 3 89.36 21.95 13.06
C TYR A 3 88.69 20.79 12.28
N VAL A 4 87.99 19.94 13.08
CA VAL A 4 86.58 19.45 13.02
C VAL A 4 85.70 19.88 11.84
N TRP A 5 84.89 18.95 11.26
CA TRP A 5 83.40 18.99 11.20
C TRP A 5 82.80 17.61 10.83
N ILE A 6 81.76 17.25 11.58
CA ILE A 6 80.88 16.07 11.46
C ILE A 6 79.70 16.44 10.56
N ALA A 7 79.23 15.52 9.70
CA ALA A 7 77.91 15.59 9.09
C ALA A 7 77.23 14.20 9.13
N ALA A 8 76.07 14.15 9.79
CA ALA A 8 75.19 13.01 9.92
C ALA A 8 74.31 12.85 8.68
N LEU A 9 74.01 11.60 8.30
CA LEU A 9 72.93 11.26 7.38
C LEU A 9 72.13 10.10 7.97
N ALA A 10 70.88 10.42 8.31
CA ALA A 10 69.87 9.54 8.86
C ALA A 10 69.31 8.59 7.78
N GLY A 11 68.98 7.37 8.19
CA GLY A 11 68.47 6.32 7.33
C GLY A 11 66.98 6.44 6.97
N LEU A 12 66.59 5.63 5.99
CA LEU A 12 65.20 5.30 5.69
C LEU A 12 65.16 3.83 5.26
N SER A 13 64.69 2.97 6.17
CA SER A 13 64.33 1.59 5.90
C SER A 13 62.89 1.56 5.35
N ALA A 14 62.72 1.11 4.11
CA ALA A 14 61.41 0.90 3.52
C ALA A 14 60.87 -0.49 3.93
N VAL A 15 59.81 -0.49 4.75
CA VAL A 15 58.99 -1.68 5.01
C VAL A 15 57.90 -1.73 3.93
N ALA A 16 57.96 -2.76 3.07
CA ALA A 16 56.93 -3.02 2.08
C ALA A 16 55.74 -3.72 2.75
N SER A 17 54.71 -2.96 3.09
CA SER A 17 53.43 -3.49 3.54
C SER A 17 52.63 -3.99 2.33
N LEU A 18 52.54 -5.31 2.18
CA LEU A 18 51.59 -5.95 1.26
C LEU A 18 50.17 -5.67 1.75
N GLY A 19 49.54 -4.63 1.19
CA GLY A 19 48.14 -4.33 1.41
C GLY A 19 47.27 -5.44 0.81
N VAL A 20 46.67 -6.26 1.68
CA VAL A 20 45.52 -7.07 1.32
C VAL A 20 44.37 -6.10 1.04
N GLY A 21 44.19 -5.74 -0.23
CA GLY A 21 43.02 -5.00 -0.67
C GLY A 21 41.78 -5.84 -0.40
N HIS A 22 41.06 -5.54 0.69
CA HIS A 22 39.66 -5.89 0.77
C HIS A 22 38.97 -5.18 -0.40
N ARG A 23 38.68 -5.93 -1.48
CA ARG A 23 37.63 -5.51 -2.40
C ARG A 23 36.39 -5.37 -1.53
N ARG A 24 35.98 -4.13 -1.23
CA ARG A 24 34.61 -3.87 -0.79
C ARG A 24 33.74 -4.40 -1.93
N THR A 25 33.20 -5.60 -1.77
CA THR A 25 32.11 -6.07 -2.61
C THR A 25 31.01 -5.04 -2.43
N THR A 26 30.66 -4.36 -3.51
CA THR A 26 29.56 -3.40 -3.52
C THR A 26 28.30 -4.17 -3.12
N ALA A 27 27.69 -3.79 -2.01
CA ALA A 27 26.39 -4.28 -1.59
C ALA A 27 25.41 -4.23 -2.77
N SER A 28 24.72 -5.33 -3.01
CA SER A 28 23.76 -5.47 -4.10
C SER A 28 22.33 -5.35 -3.59
N ASP A 29 21.46 -4.77 -4.41
CA ASP A 29 20.04 -4.69 -4.13
C ASP A 29 19.33 -5.85 -4.84
N HIS A 30 18.61 -6.63 -4.05
CA HIS A 30 17.79 -7.74 -4.51
C HIS A 30 16.31 -7.35 -4.36
N PHE A 31 15.52 -7.56 -5.40
CA PHE A 31 14.10 -7.28 -5.43
C PHE A 31 13.33 -8.59 -5.62
N LEU A 32 12.38 -8.84 -4.74
CA LEU A 32 11.38 -9.90 -4.88
C LEU A 32 10.01 -9.24 -5.03
N THR A 33 9.38 -9.42 -6.18
CA THR A 33 7.98 -9.06 -6.39
C THR A 33 7.13 -10.32 -6.33
N ILE A 34 6.13 -10.33 -5.45
CA ILE A 34 5.10 -11.37 -5.36
C ILE A 34 3.77 -10.69 -5.75
N GLY A 35 3.28 -11.00 -6.94
CA GLY A 35 2.10 -10.35 -7.50
C GLY A 35 1.02 -11.32 -7.99
N GLY A 36 -0.19 -10.80 -8.13
CA GLY A 36 -1.29 -11.51 -8.76
C GLY A 36 -2.24 -12.23 -7.79
N GLY A 37 -3.23 -12.88 -8.36
CA GLY A 37 -4.33 -13.52 -7.65
C GLY A 37 -4.09 -14.96 -7.23
N TYR A 38 -5.09 -15.55 -6.58
CA TYR A 38 -5.07 -16.97 -6.18
C TYR A 38 -5.60 -17.93 -7.25
N ALA A 39 -6.33 -17.41 -8.22
CA ALA A 39 -6.93 -18.11 -9.36
C ALA A 39 -7.35 -17.06 -10.42
N PRO A 40 -7.76 -17.45 -11.64
CA PRO A 40 -8.13 -16.46 -12.66
C PRO A 40 -9.19 -15.45 -12.18
N SER A 41 -10.24 -15.93 -11.50
CA SER A 41 -11.32 -15.08 -10.95
C SER A 41 -10.89 -14.14 -9.82
N GLY A 42 -9.68 -14.32 -9.30
CA GLY A 42 -9.10 -13.52 -8.23
C GLY A 42 -7.83 -12.78 -8.66
N ASN A 43 -7.49 -12.76 -9.94
CA ASN A 43 -6.27 -12.15 -10.46
C ASN A 43 -6.65 -10.95 -11.33
N GLN A 44 -6.88 -9.81 -10.69
CA GLN A 44 -7.36 -8.61 -11.37
C GLN A 44 -6.24 -7.86 -12.10
N VAL A 45 -6.59 -7.17 -13.19
CA VAL A 45 -5.68 -6.31 -13.95
C VAL A 45 -4.97 -5.28 -13.08
N SER A 46 -5.60 -4.80 -12.00
CA SER A 46 -4.98 -3.86 -11.07
C SER A 46 -3.66 -4.39 -10.47
N LEU A 47 -3.59 -5.68 -10.14
CA LEU A 47 -2.40 -6.35 -9.62
C LEU A 47 -1.28 -6.42 -10.67
N GLU A 48 -1.63 -6.71 -11.93
CA GLU A 48 -0.68 -6.68 -13.05
C GLU A 48 -0.10 -5.26 -13.21
N LYS A 49 -0.97 -4.25 -13.23
CA LYS A 49 -0.57 -2.85 -13.44
C LYS A 49 0.34 -2.34 -12.32
N ASN A 50 0.14 -2.81 -11.09
CA ASN A 50 1.02 -2.50 -9.96
C ASN A 50 2.43 -3.05 -10.11
N VAL A 51 2.54 -4.31 -10.56
CA VAL A 51 3.84 -4.91 -10.88
C VAL A 51 4.54 -4.13 -12.00
N LEU A 52 3.80 -3.75 -13.05
CA LEU A 52 4.35 -2.95 -14.15
C LEU A 52 4.83 -1.57 -13.67
N LEU A 53 4.07 -0.90 -12.79
CA LEU A 53 4.49 0.37 -12.17
C LEU A 53 5.80 0.20 -11.40
N PHE A 54 5.89 -0.82 -10.54
CA PHE A 54 7.09 -1.08 -9.76
C PHE A 54 8.31 -1.41 -10.62
N GLN A 55 8.14 -2.19 -11.68
CA GLN A 55 9.22 -2.46 -12.65
C GLN A 55 9.71 -1.18 -13.35
N ARG A 56 8.81 -0.24 -13.69
CA ARG A 56 9.20 1.07 -14.23
C ARG A 56 10.01 1.87 -13.22
N VAL A 57 9.58 1.90 -11.95
CA VAL A 57 10.27 2.60 -10.87
C VAL A 57 11.69 2.07 -10.69
N ILE A 58 11.86 0.75 -10.54
CA ILE A 58 13.20 0.13 -10.43
C ILE A 58 14.06 0.48 -11.66
N LYS A 59 13.51 0.32 -12.87
CA LYS A 59 14.25 0.61 -14.10
C LYS A 59 14.73 2.07 -14.14
N ALA A 60 13.86 3.02 -13.82
CA ALA A 60 14.19 4.44 -13.82
C ALA A 60 15.22 4.78 -12.74
N THR A 61 15.01 4.33 -11.50
CA THR A 61 15.91 4.60 -10.37
C THR A 61 17.33 4.09 -10.63
N TYR A 62 17.49 2.88 -11.17
CA TYR A 62 18.82 2.32 -11.42
C TYR A 62 19.43 2.74 -12.76
N ALA A 63 18.63 3.16 -13.75
CA ALA A 63 19.17 3.80 -14.95
C ALA A 63 19.87 5.14 -14.64
N ALA A 64 19.37 5.88 -13.64
CA ALA A 64 19.98 7.13 -13.18
C ALA A 64 21.30 6.92 -12.39
N LYS A 65 21.50 5.74 -11.79
CA LYS A 65 22.68 5.43 -10.95
C LYS A 65 23.85 4.92 -11.79
N THR A 66 24.68 5.83 -12.30
CA THR A 66 25.91 5.45 -13.01
C THR A 66 26.90 4.73 -12.08
N GLY A 67 27.41 3.57 -12.50
CA GLY A 67 28.43 2.80 -11.76
C GLY A 67 27.92 1.90 -10.63
N SER A 68 26.61 1.90 -10.35
CA SER A 68 26.01 0.93 -9.42
C SER A 68 25.87 -0.45 -10.07
N PRO A 69 26.04 -1.56 -9.31
CA PRO A 69 25.65 -2.88 -9.78
C PRO A 69 24.19 -2.86 -10.24
N LYS A 70 23.88 -3.59 -11.32
CA LYS A 70 22.49 -3.79 -11.73
C LYS A 70 21.76 -4.54 -10.60
N PRO A 71 20.55 -4.10 -10.24
CA PRO A 71 19.77 -4.81 -9.24
C PRO A 71 19.40 -6.20 -9.77
N VAL A 72 19.32 -7.18 -8.86
CA VAL A 72 18.73 -8.48 -9.16
C VAL A 72 17.24 -8.36 -8.87
N ALA A 73 16.39 -8.51 -9.87
CA ALA A 73 14.94 -8.39 -9.70
C ALA A 73 14.23 -9.66 -10.18
N ASP A 74 13.56 -10.32 -9.25
CA ASP A 74 12.77 -11.52 -9.49
C ASP A 74 11.28 -11.18 -9.31
N THR A 75 10.47 -11.49 -10.31
CA THR A 75 9.02 -11.29 -10.27
C THR A 75 8.31 -12.63 -10.38
N TYR A 76 7.51 -12.97 -9.38
CA TYR A 76 6.56 -14.09 -9.43
C TYR A 76 5.17 -13.50 -9.59
N PHE A 77 4.42 -13.95 -10.58
CA PHE A 77 3.09 -13.42 -10.88
C PHE A 77 2.14 -14.53 -11.30
N ALA A 78 0.97 -14.64 -10.68
CA ALA A 78 -0.12 -15.54 -11.07
C ALA A 78 0.36 -16.95 -11.51
N ASP A 79 0.00 -17.42 -12.72
CA ASP A 79 0.46 -18.69 -13.32
C ASP A 79 1.83 -18.62 -14.04
N GLY A 80 2.50 -17.47 -13.97
CA GLY A 80 3.90 -17.31 -14.33
C GLY A 80 4.15 -17.15 -15.82
N ASN A 81 4.27 -18.26 -16.53
CA ASN A 81 4.56 -18.28 -17.97
C ASN A 81 3.57 -19.15 -18.76
N ASP A 82 2.49 -19.60 -18.12
CA ASP A 82 1.42 -20.31 -18.82
C ASP A 82 0.71 -19.33 -19.78
N PRO A 83 0.50 -19.69 -21.06
CA PRO A 83 -0.18 -18.82 -22.01
C PRO A 83 -1.71 -18.74 -21.83
N ALA A 84 -2.28 -19.50 -20.88
CA ALA A 84 -3.71 -19.50 -20.59
C ALA A 84 -4.21 -18.14 -20.10
N SER A 85 -5.54 -17.95 -20.15
CA SER A 85 -6.14 -16.76 -19.58
C SER A 85 -6.18 -16.86 -18.06
N ASP A 86 -5.42 -16.00 -17.39
CA ASP A 86 -5.23 -15.98 -15.95
C ASP A 86 -5.69 -14.67 -15.32
N LEU A 87 -5.93 -13.62 -16.10
CA LEU A 87 -6.17 -12.26 -15.62
C LEU A 87 -7.60 -11.81 -15.90
N GLN A 88 -8.26 -11.33 -14.84
CA GLN A 88 -9.60 -10.75 -14.85
C GLN A 88 -9.56 -9.27 -15.25
N VAL A 89 -10.34 -8.90 -16.27
CA VAL A 89 -10.37 -7.55 -16.84
C VAL A 89 -11.81 -7.11 -17.06
N ILE A 90 -12.20 -5.94 -16.57
CA ILE A 90 -13.46 -5.25 -16.88
C ILE A 90 -13.13 -4.03 -17.73
N ASP A 91 -13.63 -4.00 -18.96
CA ASP A 91 -13.57 -2.84 -19.85
C ASP A 91 -15.00 -2.52 -20.33
N PRO A 92 -15.75 -1.65 -19.62
CA PRO A 92 -17.11 -1.31 -20.01
C PRO A 92 -17.11 -0.53 -21.33
N ALA A 93 -16.06 0.22 -21.64
CA ALA A 93 -15.97 1.03 -22.86
C ALA A 93 -15.86 0.16 -24.13
N SER A 94 -15.35 -1.07 -24.01
CA SER A 94 -15.38 -2.08 -25.07
C SER A 94 -16.79 -2.53 -25.46
N ILE A 95 -17.78 -2.31 -24.58
CA ILE A 95 -19.16 -2.74 -24.77
C ILE A 95 -19.97 -1.67 -25.56
N PRO A 96 -20.73 -2.08 -26.59
CA PRO A 96 -21.58 -1.15 -27.34
C PRO A 96 -22.50 -0.32 -26.44
N GLU A 97 -22.70 0.94 -26.79
CA GLU A 97 -23.45 1.90 -25.97
C GLU A 97 -24.88 1.42 -25.64
N ALA A 98 -25.56 0.75 -26.57
CA ALA A 98 -26.89 0.20 -26.33
C ALA A 98 -26.91 -0.86 -25.21
N ASN A 99 -25.90 -1.74 -25.16
CA ASN A 99 -25.76 -2.74 -24.10
C ASN A 99 -25.47 -2.08 -22.76
N ARG A 100 -24.63 -1.03 -22.73
CA ARG A 100 -24.37 -0.25 -21.51
C ARG A 100 -25.64 0.39 -20.95
N TRP A 101 -26.44 1.04 -21.79
CA TRP A 101 -27.71 1.60 -21.35
C TRP A 101 -28.75 0.54 -20.96
N MET A 102 -28.73 -0.63 -21.61
CA MET A 102 -29.59 -1.74 -21.23
C MET A 102 -29.25 -2.23 -19.81
N ALA A 103 -27.97 -2.41 -19.52
CA ALA A 103 -27.49 -2.76 -18.18
C ALA A 103 -27.86 -1.68 -17.15
N GLU A 104 -27.54 -0.41 -17.43
CA GLU A 104 -27.78 0.74 -16.55
C GLU A 104 -29.26 0.94 -16.17
N LEU A 105 -30.19 0.69 -17.10
CA LEU A 105 -31.62 1.00 -16.89
C LEU A 105 -32.48 -0.23 -16.56
N PHE A 106 -32.05 -1.43 -16.92
CA PHE A 106 -32.86 -2.65 -16.83
C PHE A 106 -32.15 -3.84 -16.19
N GLY A 107 -30.83 -3.79 -16.05
CA GLY A 107 -30.02 -4.92 -15.63
C GLY A 107 -29.11 -4.57 -14.47
N ASP A 108 -27.90 -5.12 -14.54
CA ASP A 108 -26.82 -4.88 -13.61
C ASP A 108 -25.60 -4.45 -14.42
N THR A 109 -24.90 -3.41 -13.96
CA THR A 109 -23.64 -2.95 -14.52
C THR A 109 -22.44 -3.64 -13.88
N ASN A 110 -22.64 -4.40 -12.80
CA ASN A 110 -21.62 -5.24 -12.20
C ASN A 110 -21.06 -6.20 -13.26
N ASP A 111 -19.73 -6.29 -13.35
CA ASP A 111 -19.01 -7.13 -14.32
C ASP A 111 -19.30 -6.83 -15.81
N LEU A 112 -19.91 -5.67 -16.13
CA LEU A 112 -20.17 -5.30 -17.53
C LEU A 112 -18.86 -5.05 -18.29
N GLY A 113 -18.58 -5.89 -19.29
CA GLY A 113 -17.30 -5.86 -19.99
C GLY A 113 -16.23 -6.74 -19.37
N LEU A 114 -16.61 -7.64 -18.46
CA LEU A 114 -15.71 -8.67 -17.92
C LEU A 114 -15.25 -9.64 -19.01
N PHE A 115 -13.95 -9.81 -19.15
CA PHE A 115 -13.31 -10.87 -19.92
C PHE A 115 -12.01 -11.32 -19.22
N TYR A 116 -11.44 -12.40 -19.74
CA TYR A 116 -10.16 -12.92 -19.27
C TYR A 116 -9.13 -12.93 -20.39
N ARG A 117 -7.90 -12.54 -20.07
CA ARG A 117 -6.72 -12.64 -20.94
C ARG A 117 -5.54 -13.16 -20.16
N ASN A 118 -4.46 -13.54 -20.85
CA ASN A 118 -3.19 -13.77 -20.18
C ASN A 118 -2.63 -12.42 -19.65
N HIS A 119 -1.91 -12.48 -18.54
CA HIS A 119 -1.12 -11.39 -18.02
C HIS A 119 -0.01 -10.98 -18.99
N GLN A 120 0.47 -9.75 -18.82
CA GLN A 120 1.45 -9.08 -19.68
C GLN A 120 2.67 -8.61 -18.87
N VAL A 121 2.83 -9.07 -17.64
CA VAL A 121 4.03 -8.83 -16.81
C VAL A 121 5.27 -9.38 -17.52
N PRO A 122 6.20 -8.53 -18.00
CA PRO A 122 7.38 -8.98 -18.70
C PRO A 122 8.39 -9.58 -17.71
N GLY A 123 9.03 -10.68 -18.12
CA GLY A 123 10.09 -11.29 -17.35
C GLY A 123 9.63 -11.92 -16.03
N ALA A 124 8.36 -12.32 -15.93
CA ALA A 124 7.90 -13.16 -14.83
C ALA A 124 8.78 -14.43 -14.74
N ARG A 125 9.42 -14.61 -13.59
CA ARG A 125 10.36 -15.70 -13.33
C ARG A 125 9.64 -17.04 -13.25
N ASP A 126 8.52 -17.08 -12.53
CA ASP A 126 7.68 -18.26 -12.35
C ASP A 126 6.30 -17.86 -11.79
N ALA A 127 5.42 -18.85 -11.63
CA ALA A 127 4.11 -18.69 -11.00
C ALA A 127 4.24 -18.27 -9.52
N ALA A 128 3.36 -17.40 -9.05
CA ALA A 128 3.31 -16.94 -7.66
C ALA A 128 2.67 -17.98 -6.73
N THR A 129 3.20 -19.21 -6.68
CA THR A 129 2.77 -20.26 -5.77
C THR A 129 3.59 -20.25 -4.47
N ALA A 130 3.03 -20.77 -3.38
CA ALA A 130 3.74 -20.87 -2.11
C ALA A 130 5.06 -21.66 -2.23
N ASP A 131 5.08 -22.73 -3.03
CA ASP A 131 6.28 -23.55 -3.24
C ASP A 131 7.37 -22.81 -4.01
N ASN A 132 6.99 -22.04 -5.04
CA ASN A 132 7.94 -21.23 -5.80
C ASN A 132 8.55 -20.11 -4.94
N VAL A 133 7.75 -19.47 -4.09
CA VAL A 133 8.24 -18.47 -3.13
C VAL A 133 9.20 -19.11 -2.11
N ARG A 134 8.87 -20.28 -1.55
CA ARG A 134 9.78 -21.02 -0.66
C ARG A 134 11.11 -21.35 -1.34
N GLN A 135 11.06 -21.84 -2.58
CA GLN A 135 12.24 -22.15 -3.37
C GLN A 135 13.09 -20.89 -3.64
N TRP A 136 12.45 -19.75 -3.88
CA TRP A 136 13.16 -18.48 -4.01
C TRP A 136 13.98 -18.16 -2.75
N PHE A 137 13.38 -18.27 -1.55
CA PHE A 137 14.11 -18.03 -0.29
C PHE A 137 15.25 -19.03 -0.07
N ASP A 138 15.05 -20.30 -0.41
CA ASP A 138 16.11 -21.33 -0.32
C ASP A 138 17.27 -21.06 -1.29
N GLN A 139 17.02 -20.39 -2.43
CA GLN A 139 18.08 -19.93 -3.33
C GLN A 139 18.71 -18.63 -2.86
N ALA A 140 17.90 -17.67 -2.40
CA ALA A 140 18.33 -16.38 -1.88
C ALA A 140 19.31 -16.55 -0.70
N SER A 141 19.04 -17.49 0.23
CA SER A 141 19.94 -17.81 1.35
C SER A 141 21.35 -18.24 0.92
N LYS A 142 21.53 -18.72 -0.32
CA LYS A 142 22.83 -19.11 -0.88
C LYS A 142 23.49 -17.97 -1.64
N ASN A 143 22.71 -17.03 -2.17
CA ASN A 143 23.16 -16.02 -3.12
C ASN A 143 23.32 -14.63 -2.50
N ILE A 144 22.39 -14.20 -1.65
CA ILE A 144 22.46 -12.94 -0.90
C ILE A 144 23.64 -13.01 0.07
N LYS A 145 24.42 -11.94 0.14
CA LYS A 145 25.62 -11.83 1.00
C LYS A 145 25.44 -10.75 2.05
N SER A 146 26.30 -10.77 3.07
CA SER A 146 26.32 -9.74 4.09
C SER A 146 26.47 -8.34 3.50
N GLY A 147 25.69 -7.40 4.00
CA GLY A 147 25.67 -6.02 3.51
C GLY A 147 24.77 -5.78 2.30
N ASP A 148 24.22 -6.83 1.66
CA ASP A 148 23.19 -6.67 0.63
C ASP A 148 21.87 -6.15 1.22
N ARG A 149 20.99 -5.64 0.36
CA ARG A 149 19.62 -5.24 0.72
C ARG A 149 18.61 -6.08 -0.03
N LEU A 150 17.54 -6.47 0.65
CA LEU A 150 16.39 -7.16 0.07
C LEU A 150 15.15 -6.25 0.13
N PHE A 151 14.57 -5.98 -1.02
CA PHE A 151 13.29 -5.31 -1.18
C PHE A 151 12.23 -6.33 -1.56
N VAL A 152 11.18 -6.47 -0.76
CA VAL A 152 10.04 -7.33 -1.07
C VAL A 152 8.83 -6.46 -1.34
N TYR A 153 8.25 -6.59 -2.52
CA TYR A 153 6.98 -5.95 -2.86
C TYR A 153 5.91 -7.01 -3.05
N VAL A 154 4.82 -6.90 -2.29
CA VAL A 154 3.66 -7.78 -2.38
C VAL A 154 2.46 -6.99 -2.88
N THR A 155 1.88 -7.43 -4.00
CA THR A 155 0.62 -6.90 -4.54
C THR A 155 -0.29 -8.07 -4.91
N ALA A 156 -1.08 -8.49 -3.93
CA ALA A 156 -1.86 -9.72 -3.99
C ALA A 156 -3.14 -9.58 -3.14
N HIS A 157 -3.91 -10.66 -3.06
CA HIS A 157 -4.96 -10.75 -2.05
C HIS A 157 -4.40 -11.13 -0.69
N GLY A 158 -5.09 -10.76 0.37
CA GLY A 158 -4.73 -11.11 1.74
C GLY A 158 -5.90 -11.74 2.49
N THR A 159 -5.58 -12.69 3.35
CA THR A 159 -6.57 -13.40 4.18
C THR A 159 -6.32 -13.08 5.66
N PRO A 160 -7.38 -12.82 6.47
CA PRO A 160 -7.18 -12.56 7.89
C PRO A 160 -6.70 -13.84 8.58
N SER A 161 -6.12 -13.69 9.77
CA SER A 161 -5.76 -14.86 10.55
C SER A 161 -6.99 -15.71 10.88
N SER A 162 -6.90 -17.01 10.60
CA SER A 162 -7.93 -17.99 10.99
C SER A 162 -7.93 -18.32 12.49
N LYS A 163 -7.01 -17.72 13.27
CA LYS A 163 -6.84 -17.99 14.70
C LYS A 163 -6.93 -16.71 15.51
N ASP A 164 -8.00 -16.55 16.28
CA ASP A 164 -8.19 -15.39 17.17
C ASP A 164 -7.02 -15.13 18.13
N LYS A 165 -6.34 -16.19 18.58
CA LYS A 165 -5.17 -16.08 19.47
C LYS A 165 -3.88 -15.65 18.77
N LYS A 166 -3.89 -15.54 17.44
CA LYS A 166 -2.77 -15.12 16.60
C LYS A 166 -3.26 -14.13 15.53
N PRO A 167 -3.80 -12.96 15.90
CA PRO A 167 -4.47 -12.07 14.96
C PRO A 167 -3.53 -11.51 13.87
N PHE A 168 -2.22 -11.48 14.14
CA PHE A 168 -1.19 -11.05 13.19
C PHE A 168 -0.67 -12.17 12.27
N ASP A 169 -1.10 -13.42 12.44
CA ASP A 169 -0.69 -14.54 11.56
C ASP A 169 -1.57 -14.60 10.30
N THR A 170 -1.69 -13.45 9.62
CA THR A 170 -2.41 -13.24 8.36
C THR A 170 -1.66 -13.89 7.19
N GLU A 171 -2.30 -13.98 6.02
CA GLU A 171 -1.76 -14.71 4.88
C GLU A 171 -1.70 -13.85 3.60
N ILE A 172 -0.65 -14.04 2.82
CA ILE A 172 -0.61 -13.67 1.39
C ILE A 172 -1.31 -14.79 0.63
N ALA A 173 -2.35 -14.47 -0.12
CA ALA A 173 -2.98 -15.42 -1.01
C ALA A 173 -2.16 -15.53 -2.30
N LEU A 174 -1.89 -16.76 -2.72
CA LEU A 174 -0.98 -17.11 -3.81
C LEU A 174 -1.70 -18.01 -4.82
N TRP A 175 -1.11 -18.13 -6.01
CA TRP A 175 -1.68 -18.90 -7.11
C TRP A 175 -1.97 -20.36 -6.70
N GLU A 176 -2.91 -20.98 -7.40
CA GLU A 176 -3.48 -22.31 -7.09
C GLU A 176 -4.18 -22.39 -5.72
N ASN A 177 -4.71 -21.27 -5.22
CA ASN A 177 -5.26 -21.14 -3.87
C ASN A 177 -4.27 -21.54 -2.76
N SER A 178 -2.96 -21.45 -3.04
CA SER A 178 -1.94 -21.58 -2.01
C SER A 178 -1.84 -20.29 -1.20
N SER A 179 -1.12 -20.32 -0.08
CA SER A 179 -0.91 -19.13 0.74
C SER A 179 0.41 -19.18 1.50
N LEU A 180 0.85 -18.01 1.96
CA LEU A 180 2.01 -17.85 2.82
C LEU A 180 1.65 -17.04 4.07
N LYS A 181 1.81 -17.64 5.25
CA LYS A 181 1.53 -16.99 6.53
C LYS A 181 2.61 -16.00 6.93
N MET A 182 2.25 -15.00 7.73
CA MET A 182 3.22 -14.07 8.33
C MET A 182 4.32 -14.78 9.10
N SER A 183 3.97 -15.75 9.95
CA SER A 183 4.98 -16.49 10.72
C SER A 183 5.92 -17.29 9.81
N GLU A 184 5.39 -17.90 8.74
CA GLU A 184 6.18 -18.64 7.76
C GLU A 184 7.10 -17.71 6.95
N PHE A 185 6.58 -16.58 6.46
CA PHE A 185 7.37 -15.56 5.78
C PHE A 185 8.53 -15.06 6.65
N SER A 186 8.24 -14.79 7.94
CA SER A 186 9.26 -14.40 8.91
C SER A 186 10.31 -15.50 9.11
N SER A 187 9.90 -16.77 9.20
CA SER A 187 10.83 -17.91 9.29
C SER A 187 11.69 -18.09 8.03
N LEU A 188 11.17 -17.75 6.85
CA LEU A 188 11.94 -17.77 5.60
C LEU A 188 13.00 -16.68 5.58
N LEU A 189 12.67 -15.48 6.05
CA LEU A 189 13.64 -14.39 6.25
C LEU A 189 14.70 -14.73 7.30
N ASP A 190 14.34 -15.48 8.35
CA ASP A 190 15.27 -15.93 9.40
C ASP A 190 16.40 -16.83 8.85
N LYS A 191 16.26 -17.39 7.63
CA LYS A 191 17.29 -18.20 6.95
C LYS A 191 18.33 -17.37 6.17
N LEU A 192 18.08 -16.08 5.96
CA LEU A 192 18.98 -15.20 5.22
C LEU A 192 20.16 -14.75 6.11
N PRO A 193 21.26 -14.21 5.55
CA PRO A 193 22.38 -13.71 6.36
C PRO A 193 21.93 -12.68 7.41
N ASP A 194 22.61 -12.64 8.56
CA ASP A 194 22.19 -11.85 9.73
C ASP A 194 22.28 -10.32 9.50
N ASP A 195 23.12 -9.86 8.58
CA ASP A 195 23.54 -8.47 8.39
C ASP A 195 23.11 -7.88 7.04
N ILE A 196 21.93 -8.29 6.58
CA ILE A 196 21.22 -7.64 5.47
C ILE A 196 20.13 -6.69 5.99
N ASP A 197 19.80 -5.71 5.16
CA ASP A 197 18.60 -4.89 5.33
C ASP A 197 17.45 -5.47 4.53
N VAL A 198 16.27 -5.55 5.14
CA VAL A 198 15.04 -6.01 4.49
C VAL A 198 14.01 -4.90 4.55
N VAL A 199 13.56 -4.44 3.39
CA VAL A 199 12.45 -3.50 3.25
C VAL A 199 11.29 -4.21 2.59
N VAL A 200 10.10 -4.11 3.18
CA VAL A 200 8.89 -4.73 2.65
C VAL A 200 7.83 -3.66 2.38
N VAL A 201 7.19 -3.72 1.21
CA VAL A 201 5.98 -2.96 0.92
C VAL A 201 4.88 -3.97 0.60
N MET A 202 3.80 -4.00 1.38
CA MET A 202 2.68 -4.92 1.17
C MET A 202 1.38 -4.19 0.92
N VAL A 203 0.80 -4.46 -0.23
CA VAL A 203 -0.52 -3.98 -0.64
C VAL A 203 -1.44 -5.18 -0.81
N GLN A 204 -2.22 -5.41 0.25
CA GLN A 204 -3.25 -6.43 0.30
C GLN A 204 -4.14 -6.19 1.53
N CYS A 205 -5.32 -6.81 1.54
CA CYS A 205 -6.14 -6.90 2.75
C CYS A 205 -5.33 -7.48 3.92
N TYR A 206 -5.55 -6.97 5.13
CA TYR A 206 -4.92 -7.48 6.36
C TYR A 206 -3.37 -7.42 6.37
N ALA A 207 -2.75 -6.62 5.50
CA ALA A 207 -1.29 -6.52 5.37
C ALA A 207 -0.59 -6.20 6.70
N GLY A 208 -1.23 -5.44 7.58
CA GLY A 208 -0.71 -5.10 8.90
C GLY A 208 -0.49 -6.30 9.81
N GLY A 209 -0.97 -7.50 9.50
CA GLY A 209 -0.56 -8.71 10.22
C GLY A 209 0.93 -8.98 10.08
N PHE A 210 1.52 -8.59 8.95
CA PHE A 210 2.94 -8.70 8.67
C PHE A 210 3.80 -7.66 9.39
N SER A 211 3.23 -6.68 10.11
CA SER A 211 4.00 -5.64 10.81
C SER A 211 4.94 -6.17 11.89
N ARG A 212 4.70 -7.40 12.37
CA ARG A 212 5.55 -8.09 13.36
C ARG A 212 6.70 -8.89 12.76
N PHE A 213 6.89 -8.91 11.45
CA PHE A 213 7.97 -9.68 10.80
C PHE A 213 9.39 -9.25 11.21
N CYS A 214 9.53 -8.08 11.84
CA CYS A 214 10.77 -7.61 12.42
C CYS A 214 11.24 -8.42 13.63
N TYR A 215 10.36 -9.23 14.23
CA TYR A 215 10.70 -10.16 15.30
C TYR A 215 11.04 -11.55 14.76
N VAL A 216 11.83 -12.32 15.52
CA VAL A 216 12.16 -13.71 15.17
C VAL A 216 10.89 -14.55 15.07
N ASN A 217 10.64 -15.18 13.91
CA ASN A 217 9.36 -15.83 13.55
C ASN A 217 8.09 -14.98 13.77
N GLY A 218 8.21 -13.64 13.76
CA GLY A 218 7.08 -12.75 14.01
C GLY A 218 6.58 -12.69 15.46
N ASP A 219 7.37 -13.15 16.43
CA ASP A 219 6.97 -13.20 17.85
C ASP A 219 7.75 -12.18 18.69
N PRO A 220 7.09 -11.11 19.21
CA PRO A 220 7.75 -10.10 20.03
C PRO A 220 8.44 -10.64 21.29
N LYS A 221 8.00 -11.80 21.82
CA LYS A 221 8.61 -12.44 22.98
C LYS A 221 10.00 -13.01 22.68
N LYS A 222 10.32 -13.23 21.40
CA LYS A 222 11.63 -13.73 20.95
C LYS A 222 12.62 -12.61 20.63
N GLY A 223 12.19 -11.35 20.73
CA GLY A 223 13.01 -10.19 20.39
C GLY A 223 13.12 -9.97 18.88
N LEU A 224 13.73 -8.84 18.51
CA LEU A 224 13.96 -8.50 17.11
C LEU A 224 14.83 -9.55 16.41
N ALA A 225 14.54 -9.77 15.13
CA ALA A 225 15.42 -10.51 14.25
C ALA A 225 16.77 -9.80 14.12
N LYS A 226 17.80 -10.57 13.76
CA LYS A 226 19.15 -10.00 13.59
C LYS A 226 19.24 -9.10 12.37
N GLN A 227 18.56 -9.48 11.29
CA GLN A 227 18.40 -8.63 10.12
C GLN A 227 17.58 -7.40 10.50
N ARG A 228 17.95 -6.23 9.98
CA ARG A 228 17.10 -5.04 10.11
C ARG A 228 15.95 -5.18 9.13
N ARG A 229 14.73 -5.26 9.65
CA ARG A 229 13.51 -5.53 8.89
C ARG A 229 12.53 -4.40 9.12
N VAL A 230 12.19 -3.69 8.05
CA VAL A 230 11.22 -2.60 8.07
C VAL A 230 10.20 -2.76 6.96
N GLY A 231 8.97 -2.40 7.25
CA GLY A 231 7.84 -2.70 6.39
C GLY A 231 6.80 -1.60 6.41
N PHE A 232 6.15 -1.44 5.26
CA PHE A 232 5.09 -0.48 5.00
C PHE A 232 3.88 -1.24 4.48
N PHE A 233 2.74 -1.07 5.15
CA PHE A 233 1.56 -1.90 4.93
C PHE A 233 0.38 -1.01 4.59
N ALA A 234 -0.38 -1.39 3.56
CA ALA A 234 -1.54 -0.62 3.11
C ALA A 234 -2.60 -0.44 4.21
N THR A 235 -2.82 -1.44 5.06
CA THR A 235 -3.85 -1.39 6.10
C THR A 235 -3.51 -2.27 7.30
N VAL A 236 -4.24 -2.13 8.39
CA VAL A 236 -4.08 -2.90 9.64
C VAL A 236 -4.49 -4.38 9.50
N HIS A 237 -4.10 -5.22 10.46
CA HIS A 237 -4.25 -6.68 10.41
C HIS A 237 -5.70 -7.21 10.41
N ASP A 238 -6.68 -6.39 10.76
CA ASP A 238 -8.09 -6.75 10.91
C ASP A 238 -9.02 -6.05 9.92
N ARG A 239 -8.47 -5.36 8.90
CA ARG A 239 -9.24 -4.63 7.89
C ARG A 239 -8.89 -5.06 6.47
N PRO A 240 -9.88 -5.03 5.54
CA PRO A 240 -9.61 -5.09 4.12
C PRO A 240 -8.85 -3.83 3.67
N ALA A 241 -8.19 -3.94 2.51
CA ALA A 241 -7.53 -2.83 1.82
C ALA A 241 -8.29 -2.50 0.54
N ALA A 242 -8.11 -1.28 0.03
CA ALA A 242 -8.55 -0.91 -1.31
C ALA A 242 -7.68 -1.57 -2.40
N GLY A 243 -8.21 -1.65 -3.62
CA GLY A 243 -7.36 -1.77 -4.81
C GLY A 243 -7.25 -3.13 -5.52
N CYS A 244 -8.03 -4.13 -5.13
CA CYS A 244 -8.20 -5.33 -5.95
C CYS A 244 -9.43 -5.15 -6.86
N THR A 245 -9.27 -4.44 -7.98
CA THR A 245 -10.36 -4.15 -8.93
C THR A 245 -10.00 -4.67 -10.33
N PRO A 246 -10.92 -5.32 -11.04
CA PRO A 246 -10.69 -5.72 -12.42
C PRO A 246 -10.84 -4.55 -13.43
N ASP A 247 -11.16 -3.32 -13.03
CA ASP A 247 -11.28 -2.16 -13.92
C ASP A 247 -9.95 -1.82 -14.62
N VAL A 248 -10.00 -1.59 -15.95
CA VAL A 248 -8.85 -1.20 -16.77
C VAL A 248 -8.47 0.26 -16.66
N ASP A 249 -9.39 1.13 -16.25
CA ASP A 249 -9.13 2.55 -16.13
C ASP A 249 -8.22 2.82 -14.93
N GLU A 250 -6.97 3.18 -15.22
CA GLU A 250 -5.95 3.41 -14.19
C GLU A 250 -6.26 4.66 -13.34
N THR A 251 -7.17 5.55 -13.76
CA THR A 251 -7.60 6.68 -12.92
C THR A 251 -8.70 6.32 -11.92
N ASN A 252 -9.49 5.30 -12.21
CA ASN A 252 -10.50 4.75 -11.28
C ASN A 252 -9.85 3.80 -10.26
N TYR A 253 -8.56 3.54 -10.43
CA TYR A 253 -7.80 2.62 -9.62
C TYR A 253 -6.71 3.33 -8.81
N VAL A 254 -7.01 3.59 -7.54
CA VAL A 254 -6.06 4.17 -6.57
C VAL A 254 -5.91 3.25 -5.35
N GLU A 255 -4.66 2.91 -5.02
CA GLU A 255 -4.32 2.15 -3.81
C GLU A 255 -2.95 2.57 -3.27
N TYR A 256 -2.60 2.07 -2.08
CA TYR A 256 -1.39 2.46 -1.34
C TYR A 256 -0.10 2.55 -2.19
N SER A 257 0.24 1.52 -2.98
CA SER A 257 1.49 1.51 -3.76
C SER A 257 1.52 2.49 -4.93
N THR A 258 0.36 2.92 -5.43
CA THR A 258 0.25 3.95 -6.46
C THR A 258 0.91 5.24 -5.99
N TYR A 259 0.56 5.71 -4.79
CA TYR A 259 1.13 6.92 -4.21
C TYR A 259 2.54 6.69 -3.66
N PHE A 260 2.79 5.54 -3.05
CA PHE A 260 4.08 5.23 -2.46
C PHE A 260 5.19 5.22 -3.51
N TRP A 261 4.95 4.57 -4.66
CA TRP A 261 5.93 4.55 -5.74
C TRP A 261 5.99 5.86 -6.51
N ALA A 262 4.88 6.59 -6.60
CA ALA A 262 4.88 7.94 -7.17
C ALA A 262 5.79 8.88 -6.38
N ALA A 263 5.71 8.86 -5.03
CA ALA A 263 6.59 9.63 -4.15
C ALA A 263 8.08 9.34 -4.39
N ILE A 264 8.43 8.07 -4.54
CA ILE A 264 9.83 7.65 -4.77
C ILE A 264 10.32 8.03 -6.18
N HIS A 265 9.44 7.95 -7.19
CA HIS A 265 9.80 8.21 -8.58
C HIS A 265 9.69 9.69 -8.99
N GLY A 266 8.85 10.47 -8.30
CA GLY A 266 8.54 11.87 -8.63
C GLY A 266 7.52 12.05 -9.75
N THR A 267 6.83 10.99 -10.17
CA THR A 267 5.70 11.09 -11.11
C THR A 267 4.58 10.18 -10.66
N ASP A 268 3.34 10.56 -10.92
CA ASP A 268 2.19 9.73 -10.68
C ASP A 268 2.08 8.56 -11.67
N ARG A 269 0.97 7.82 -11.59
CA ARG A 269 0.68 6.65 -12.42
C ARG A 269 0.50 7.00 -13.90
N SER A 270 -0.04 8.18 -14.19
CA SER A 270 -0.26 8.73 -15.53
C SER A 270 1.05 9.22 -16.16
N GLY A 271 2.10 9.41 -15.34
CA GLY A 271 3.40 9.91 -15.74
C GLY A 271 3.54 11.42 -15.55
N ASP A 272 2.57 12.08 -14.90
CA ASP A 272 2.63 13.50 -14.60
C ASP A 272 3.55 13.74 -13.38
N PRO A 273 4.41 14.77 -13.40
CA PRO A 273 5.26 15.10 -12.28
C PRO A 273 4.47 15.43 -11.02
N ILE A 274 4.94 14.96 -9.87
CA ILE A 274 4.43 15.36 -8.56
C ILE A 274 5.45 16.25 -7.84
N GLU A 275 4.98 17.02 -6.85
CA GLU A 275 5.87 17.65 -5.89
C GLU A 275 6.55 16.55 -5.05
N LEU A 276 7.88 16.55 -5.04
CA LEU A 276 8.65 15.54 -4.31
C LEU A 276 8.45 15.71 -2.80
N PRO A 277 8.03 14.65 -2.08
CA PRO A 277 7.84 14.71 -0.64
C PRO A 277 9.19 14.56 0.08
N ASP A 278 10.03 15.60 0.01
CA ASP A 278 11.27 15.73 0.80
C ASP A 278 10.94 16.61 2.02
N TYR A 279 10.27 16.00 3.00
CA TYR A 279 9.75 16.69 4.18
C TYR A 279 10.85 17.07 5.17
N ASP A 280 11.97 16.34 5.19
CA ASP A 280 13.12 16.68 6.03
C ASP A 280 14.18 17.56 5.35
N ASN A 281 14.00 17.84 4.05
CA ASN A 281 14.84 18.69 3.21
C ASN A 281 16.29 18.18 3.08
N ASP A 282 16.50 16.86 3.05
CA ASP A 282 17.82 16.25 2.87
C ASP A 282 18.23 16.09 1.38
N GLY A 283 17.33 16.44 0.47
CA GLY A 283 17.51 16.38 -0.98
C GLY A 283 17.19 15.01 -1.59
N LYS A 284 16.59 14.10 -0.84
CA LYS A 284 16.16 12.76 -1.28
C LYS A 284 14.77 12.47 -0.74
N VAL A 285 14.15 11.41 -1.25
CA VAL A 285 12.89 10.89 -0.72
C VAL A 285 13.15 9.54 -0.05
N GLY A 286 12.94 9.47 1.26
CA GLY A 286 12.97 8.24 2.05
C GLY A 286 11.67 7.44 1.96
N PHE A 287 11.69 6.17 2.38
CA PHE A 287 10.46 5.35 2.40
C PHE A 287 9.43 5.86 3.42
N ASN A 288 9.86 6.45 4.53
CA ASN A 288 9.00 7.13 5.50
C ASN A 288 8.26 8.33 4.89
N GLU A 289 8.92 9.07 3.98
CA GLU A 289 8.30 10.21 3.30
C GLU A 289 7.37 9.76 2.19
N ALA A 290 7.72 8.68 1.47
CA ALA A 290 6.80 8.03 0.54
C ALA A 290 5.54 7.47 1.25
N HIS A 291 5.71 6.92 2.45
CA HIS A 291 4.60 6.53 3.31
C HIS A 291 3.76 7.75 3.72
N ALA A 292 4.39 8.83 4.18
CA ALA A 292 3.71 10.06 4.56
C ALA A 292 2.90 10.66 3.40
N TYR A 293 3.51 10.75 2.21
CA TYR A 293 2.84 11.18 0.99
C TYR A 293 1.60 10.32 0.69
N THR A 294 1.72 9.00 0.85
CA THR A 294 0.59 8.08 0.65
C THR A 294 -0.52 8.32 1.66
N VAL A 295 -0.18 8.44 2.95
CA VAL A 295 -1.15 8.68 4.02
C VAL A 295 -1.92 9.99 3.81
N ILE A 296 -1.23 11.04 3.33
CA ILE A 296 -1.81 12.34 3.05
C ILE A 296 -2.70 12.31 1.82
N ASN A 297 -2.27 11.67 0.72
CA ASN A 297 -2.88 11.86 -0.60
C ASN A 297 -3.89 10.78 -0.98
N ALA A 298 -3.72 9.54 -0.51
CA ALA A 298 -4.59 8.44 -0.93
C ALA A 298 -6.05 8.67 -0.54
N ALA A 299 -6.95 8.74 -1.52
CA ALA A 299 -8.39 8.70 -1.31
C ALA A 299 -8.83 7.23 -1.33
N THR A 300 -8.68 6.55 -0.20
CA THR A 300 -9.03 5.13 -0.05
C THR A 300 -9.49 4.86 1.38
N ILE A 301 -10.08 3.68 1.62
CA ILE A 301 -10.46 3.21 2.96
C ILE A 301 -9.28 2.68 3.79
N ASP A 302 -8.07 2.69 3.23
CA ASP A 302 -6.89 2.11 3.85
C ASP A 302 -6.48 2.84 5.13
N ILE A 303 -5.85 2.13 6.06
CA ILE A 303 -5.27 2.73 7.28
C ILE A 303 -3.80 2.29 7.37
N PRO A 304 -2.91 2.96 6.62
CA PRO A 304 -1.54 2.51 6.51
C PRO A 304 -0.79 2.54 7.84
N LEU A 305 0.21 1.68 7.95
CA LEU A 305 1.08 1.59 9.12
C LEU A 305 2.49 1.15 8.72
N THR A 306 3.44 1.40 9.62
CA THR A 306 4.81 0.93 9.49
C THR A 306 5.13 -0.13 10.54
N THR A 307 6.34 -0.68 10.45
CA THR A 307 6.87 -1.61 11.46
C THR A 307 7.18 -0.88 12.77
N SER A 308 7.70 0.34 12.68
CA SER A 308 7.95 1.17 13.87
C SER A 308 6.66 1.52 14.61
N SER A 309 5.55 1.77 13.92
CA SER A 309 4.22 1.93 14.55
C SER A 309 3.82 0.70 15.36
N GLU A 310 3.95 -0.51 14.81
CA GLU A 310 3.62 -1.74 15.56
C GLU A 310 4.58 -1.97 16.74
N TYR A 311 5.87 -1.68 16.56
CA TYR A 311 6.84 -1.78 17.64
C TYR A 311 6.44 -0.91 18.85
N LEU A 312 5.99 0.32 18.59
CA LEU A 312 5.49 1.24 19.62
C LEU A 312 4.25 0.68 20.34
N ASN A 313 3.31 0.10 19.60
CA ASN A 313 2.11 -0.53 20.17
C ASN A 313 2.42 -1.73 21.09
N ILE A 314 3.59 -2.36 20.93
CA ILE A 314 4.01 -3.50 21.77
C ILE A 314 4.83 -3.04 22.98
N HIS A 315 5.73 -2.07 22.78
CA HIS A 315 6.77 -1.72 23.76
C HIS A 315 6.50 -0.42 24.53
N SER A 316 5.58 0.41 24.06
CA SER A 316 5.15 1.64 24.73
C SER A 316 3.71 1.49 25.26
N ARG A 317 3.16 2.58 25.80
CA ARG A 317 1.78 2.70 26.29
C ARG A 317 1.42 4.15 26.60
N PHE A 318 0.14 4.46 26.68
CA PHE A 318 -0.36 5.75 27.16
C PHE A 318 -0.36 5.85 28.68
N ALA A 319 -0.41 7.08 29.20
CA ALA A 319 -0.62 7.33 30.61
C ALA A 319 -1.92 6.70 31.13
N GLY A 320 -1.88 6.10 32.32
CA GLY A 320 -3.06 5.54 32.99
C GLY A 320 -3.45 4.13 32.55
N GLU A 321 -2.73 3.50 31.62
CA GLU A 321 -2.96 2.10 31.27
C GLU A 321 -2.54 1.11 32.37
N ARG A 322 -1.58 1.49 33.21
CA ARG A 322 -1.10 0.68 34.34
C ARG A 322 -0.97 1.52 35.61
N ASP A 323 -1.22 0.91 36.77
CA ASP A 323 -1.05 1.57 38.08
C ASP A 323 0.39 2.09 38.28
N SER A 324 1.38 1.42 37.70
CA SER A 324 2.78 1.83 37.75
C SER A 324 3.07 3.12 36.97
N ASP A 325 2.15 3.58 36.13
CA ASP A 325 2.41 4.71 35.23
C ASP A 325 2.54 6.03 35.97
N ALA A 326 1.98 6.16 37.19
CA ALA A 326 2.14 7.34 38.02
C ALA A 326 3.61 7.66 38.40
N GLN A 327 4.52 6.70 38.25
CA GLN A 327 5.96 6.93 38.48
C GLN A 327 6.69 7.49 37.25
N PHE A 328 6.03 7.47 36.08
CA PHE A 328 6.53 7.97 34.82
C PHE A 328 5.69 9.19 34.41
N ASP A 329 6.32 10.20 33.83
CA ASP A 329 5.60 11.36 33.29
C ASP A 329 5.04 11.00 31.89
N LEU A 330 4.21 9.98 31.74
CA LEU A 330 3.71 9.57 30.41
C LEU A 330 2.64 10.56 29.90
N LEU A 331 2.59 10.70 28.58
CA LEU A 331 1.54 11.41 27.84
C LEU A 331 0.31 10.52 27.65
N ALA A 332 -0.88 11.12 27.70
CA ALA A 332 -2.16 10.47 27.42
C ALA A 332 -2.44 10.43 25.90
N ASN A 333 -3.55 9.80 25.50
CA ASN A 333 -3.98 9.72 24.09
C ASN A 333 -4.91 10.87 23.66
N ASP A 334 -5.22 11.80 24.57
CA ASP A 334 -6.06 12.98 24.38
C ASP A 334 -5.30 14.29 24.61
N GLU A 335 -3.97 14.26 24.46
CA GLU A 335 -3.12 15.45 24.54
C GLU A 335 -3.46 16.49 23.47
N THR A 336 -3.08 17.74 23.71
CA THR A 336 -3.36 18.83 22.76
C THR A 336 -2.47 18.76 21.51
N TYR A 337 -2.98 19.24 20.38
CA TYR A 337 -2.25 19.21 19.12
C TYR A 337 -0.93 19.99 19.20
N SER A 338 -0.94 21.15 19.88
CA SER A 338 0.25 21.96 20.12
C SER A 338 1.33 21.26 20.94
N LEU A 339 0.96 20.28 21.79
CA LEU A 339 1.93 19.46 22.52
C LEU A 339 2.48 18.33 21.64
N VAL A 340 1.63 17.69 20.84
CA VAL A 340 2.00 16.51 20.03
C VAL A 340 2.82 16.89 18.81
N LEU A 341 2.42 17.90 18.03
CA LEU A 341 3.04 18.22 16.74
C LEU A 341 4.57 18.40 16.80
N PRO A 342 5.14 19.14 17.79
CA PRO A 342 6.60 19.34 17.87
C PRO A 342 7.40 18.07 18.21
N LEU A 343 6.75 17.01 18.69
CA LEU A 343 7.39 15.74 19.06
C LEU A 343 7.56 14.79 17.86
N GLY A 344 6.80 15.03 16.78
CA GLY A 344 6.84 14.22 15.57
C GLY A 344 8.10 14.46 14.72
N THR A 345 8.45 13.45 13.91
CA THR A 345 9.42 13.61 12.82
C THR A 345 8.87 14.54 11.72
N PRO A 346 9.72 15.09 10.83
CA PRO A 346 9.24 15.95 9.73
C PRO A 346 8.15 15.27 8.87
N ALA A 347 8.32 13.99 8.54
CA ALA A 347 7.31 13.22 7.81
C ALA A 347 5.98 13.09 8.60
N GLN A 348 6.02 12.86 9.91
CA GLN A 348 4.81 12.81 10.74
C GLN A 348 4.13 14.18 10.86
N GLN A 349 4.91 15.26 10.97
CA GLN A 349 4.38 16.63 10.98
C GLN A 349 3.65 16.94 9.67
N ALA A 350 4.25 16.59 8.53
CA ALA A 350 3.62 16.74 7.22
C ALA A 350 2.31 15.95 7.11
N ILE A 351 2.24 14.73 7.68
CA ILE A 351 0.99 13.96 7.73
C ILE A 351 -0.08 14.71 8.52
N LEU A 352 0.24 15.15 9.74
CA LEU A 352 -0.71 15.83 10.62
C LEU A 352 -1.23 17.13 10.00
N GLU A 353 -0.36 17.93 9.40
CA GLU A 353 -0.73 19.18 8.74
C GLU A 353 -1.53 18.92 7.45
N GLY A 354 -1.08 17.99 6.61
CA GLY A 354 -1.75 17.63 5.36
C GLY A 354 -3.15 17.08 5.60
N LEU A 355 -3.31 16.14 6.54
CA LEU A 355 -4.62 15.61 6.92
C LEU A 355 -5.48 16.67 7.64
N SER A 356 -4.90 17.53 8.48
CA SER A 356 -5.64 18.65 9.07
C SER A 356 -6.27 19.54 8.00
N SER A 357 -5.50 19.90 6.98
CA SER A 357 -5.97 20.71 5.86
C SER A 357 -7.08 20.01 5.07
N ARG A 358 -6.90 18.72 4.73
CA ARG A 358 -7.91 17.96 3.98
C ARG A 358 -9.22 17.75 4.75
N LEU A 359 -9.13 17.60 6.07
CA LEU A 359 -10.28 17.33 6.94
C LEU A 359 -10.94 18.61 7.48
N GLY A 360 -10.29 19.78 7.35
CA GLY A 360 -10.76 21.04 7.91
C GLY A 360 -10.61 21.12 9.43
N LEU A 361 -9.52 20.57 9.96
CA LEU A 361 -9.23 20.52 11.39
C LEU A 361 -8.29 21.66 11.80
N ASP A 362 -8.84 22.75 12.34
CA ASP A 362 -8.08 23.98 12.59
C ASP A 362 -7.82 24.28 14.08
N SER A 363 -8.53 23.63 15.00
CA SER A 363 -8.46 23.91 16.44
C SER A 363 -7.41 23.06 17.16
N ASP A 364 -7.01 23.46 18.38
CA ASP A 364 -5.99 22.74 19.17
C ASP A 364 -6.51 21.40 19.73
N ASP A 365 -7.83 21.25 19.84
CA ASP A 365 -8.56 20.03 20.22
C ASP A 365 -8.85 19.10 19.02
N ARG A 366 -8.23 19.35 17.85
CA ARG A 366 -8.45 18.55 16.63
C ARG A 366 -8.20 17.06 16.78
N ILE A 367 -7.35 16.66 17.75
CA ILE A 367 -7.13 15.25 18.09
C ILE A 367 -8.44 14.63 18.58
N THR A 368 -9.13 15.26 19.53
CA THR A 368 -10.43 14.80 20.03
C THR A 368 -11.48 14.78 18.92
N VAL A 369 -11.55 15.85 18.11
CA VAL A 369 -12.50 15.94 16.98
C VAL A 369 -12.28 14.81 15.98
N ALA A 370 -11.02 14.53 15.63
CA ALA A 370 -10.69 13.45 14.71
C ALA A 370 -10.98 12.07 15.31
N TRP A 371 -10.78 11.88 16.61
CA TRP A 371 -11.09 10.64 17.30
C TRP A 371 -12.60 10.35 17.27
N GLU A 372 -13.43 11.35 17.57
CA GLU A 372 -14.89 11.24 17.51
C GLU A 372 -15.39 10.92 16.09
N ALA A 373 -14.82 11.57 15.08
CA ALA A 373 -15.15 11.33 13.67
C ALA A 373 -14.66 9.96 13.16
N GLY A 374 -13.53 9.46 13.68
CA GLY A 374 -12.96 8.17 13.33
C GLY A 374 -13.64 6.96 13.98
N GLN A 375 -14.44 7.18 15.04
CA GLN A 375 -15.14 6.09 15.74
C GLN A 375 -16.19 5.43 14.84
N PRO A 376 -16.25 4.09 14.78
CA PRO A 376 -17.40 3.42 14.19
C PRO A 376 -18.64 3.75 15.03
N GLN A 377 -19.72 4.26 14.42
CA GLN A 377 -20.95 4.60 15.13
C GLN A 377 -21.55 3.38 15.86
N ARG A 378 -21.17 3.17 17.13
CA ARG A 378 -21.69 2.10 17.99
C ARG A 378 -23.10 2.47 18.45
N GLY A 379 -24.12 1.73 17.99
CA GLY A 379 -25.44 1.75 18.64
C GLY A 379 -26.64 2.14 17.76
N ARG A 380 -26.46 2.50 16.50
CA ARG A 380 -27.55 2.40 15.51
C ARG A 380 -27.35 1.07 14.77
N ARG A 381 -28.37 0.20 14.78
CA ARG A 381 -28.56 -0.82 13.72
C ARG A 381 -28.00 -0.20 12.44
N ARG A 382 -26.99 -0.80 11.79
CA ARG A 382 -26.45 -0.34 10.49
C ARG A 382 -27.62 0.27 9.71
N PRO A 383 -27.78 1.60 9.66
CA PRO A 383 -28.71 2.15 8.70
C PRO A 383 -28.13 1.62 7.40
N ARG A 384 -28.94 1.01 6.52
CA ARG A 384 -28.56 1.00 5.10
C ARG A 384 -27.97 2.38 4.84
N ALA A 385 -26.72 2.44 4.35
CA ALA A 385 -26.00 3.69 4.08
C ALA A 385 -27.05 4.72 3.66
N ARG A 386 -27.15 5.81 4.42
CA ARG A 386 -28.22 6.79 4.23
C ARG A 386 -27.97 7.34 2.83
N ARG A 387 -28.66 6.76 1.83
CA ARG A 387 -28.49 7.10 0.43
C ARG A 387 -28.53 8.61 0.33
N SER A 388 -27.51 9.18 -0.32
CA SER A 388 -27.43 10.61 -0.49
C SER A 388 -28.73 11.10 -1.17
N ASP A 389 -29.12 12.36 -0.97
CA ASP A 389 -30.28 12.91 -1.69
C ASP A 389 -30.08 12.78 -3.22
N THR A 390 -28.81 12.81 -3.67
CA THR A 390 -28.37 12.55 -5.05
C THR A 390 -28.68 11.11 -5.49
N ASP A 391 -28.35 10.09 -4.71
CA ASP A 391 -28.63 8.68 -5.04
C ASP A 391 -30.13 8.44 -5.18
N VAL A 392 -30.92 9.02 -4.26
CA VAL A 392 -32.37 8.88 -4.25
C VAL A 392 -32.97 9.54 -5.50
N GLU A 393 -32.46 10.71 -5.89
CA GLU A 393 -32.87 11.39 -7.12
C GLU A 393 -32.48 10.57 -8.36
N LEU A 394 -31.24 10.07 -8.43
CA LEU A 394 -30.73 9.27 -9.54
C LEU A 394 -31.57 8.01 -9.75
N GLU A 395 -31.84 7.25 -8.68
CA GLU A 395 -32.72 6.07 -8.72
C GLU A 395 -34.14 6.40 -9.16
N THR A 396 -34.66 7.56 -8.76
CA THR A 396 -35.99 8.02 -9.17
C THR A 396 -36.01 8.34 -10.66
N ILE A 397 -34.96 8.98 -11.18
CA ILE A 397 -34.81 9.30 -12.60
C ILE A 397 -34.63 8.04 -13.44
N ARG A 398 -33.76 7.09 -13.02
CA ARG A 398 -33.59 5.78 -13.66
C ARG A 398 -34.94 5.08 -13.81
N LYS A 399 -35.66 4.88 -12.71
CA LYS A 399 -37.01 4.26 -12.72
C LYS A 399 -37.97 4.95 -13.65
N ARG A 400 -37.92 6.29 -13.73
CA ARG A 400 -38.80 7.04 -14.62
C ARG A 400 -38.48 6.79 -16.10
N ILE A 401 -37.20 6.84 -16.48
CA ILE A 401 -36.74 6.54 -17.83
C ILE A 401 -37.12 5.09 -18.20
N THR A 402 -36.77 4.13 -17.34
CA THR A 402 -37.12 2.70 -17.50
C THR A 402 -38.62 2.51 -17.72
N SER A 403 -39.47 3.14 -16.89
CA SER A 403 -40.93 3.03 -17.02
C SER A 403 -41.46 3.57 -18.35
N ASP A 404 -40.93 4.69 -18.85
CA ASP A 404 -41.38 5.28 -20.11
C ASP A 404 -40.86 4.49 -21.32
N LEU A 405 -39.69 3.86 -21.20
CA LEU A 405 -39.19 2.89 -22.19
C LEU A 405 -40.03 1.61 -22.23
N ILE A 406 -40.44 1.04 -21.09
CA ILE A 406 -41.33 -0.14 -21.02
C ILE A 406 -42.70 0.16 -21.64
N LYS A 407 -43.24 1.38 -21.47
CA LYS A 407 -44.50 1.76 -22.14
C LYS A 407 -44.37 1.74 -23.67
N ARG A 408 -43.19 2.09 -24.19
CA ARG A 408 -42.91 2.07 -25.63
C ARG A 408 -42.63 0.66 -26.15
N TRP A 409 -41.90 -0.14 -25.37
CA TRP A 409 -41.55 -1.52 -25.67
C TRP A 409 -41.84 -2.40 -24.45
N PRO A 410 -43.07 -2.92 -24.30
CA PRO A 410 -43.45 -3.76 -23.16
C PRO A 410 -42.54 -4.96 -22.97
N GLU A 411 -41.93 -5.46 -24.05
CA GLU A 411 -40.97 -6.56 -24.05
C GLU A 411 -39.71 -6.29 -23.22
N LEU A 412 -39.36 -5.03 -22.96
CA LEU A 412 -38.25 -4.65 -22.07
C LEU A 412 -38.48 -5.03 -20.60
N ALA A 413 -39.70 -5.45 -20.23
CA ALA A 413 -39.94 -6.06 -18.91
C ALA A 413 -39.12 -7.34 -18.70
N ASN A 414 -38.61 -7.96 -19.78
CA ASN A 414 -37.65 -9.05 -19.73
C ASN A 414 -36.55 -8.81 -20.78
N VAL A 415 -35.34 -8.47 -20.33
CA VAL A 415 -34.18 -8.18 -21.21
C VAL A 415 -33.74 -9.35 -22.09
N MET A 416 -34.21 -10.57 -21.81
CA MET A 416 -33.96 -11.75 -22.65
C MET A 416 -35.00 -11.94 -23.76
N ASN A 417 -36.00 -11.06 -23.87
CA ASN A 417 -36.97 -11.11 -24.96
C ASN A 417 -36.31 -10.78 -26.31
N PRO A 418 -36.69 -11.41 -27.44
CA PRO A 418 -36.14 -11.10 -28.75
C PRO A 418 -36.15 -9.61 -29.11
N VAL A 419 -37.19 -8.86 -28.74
CA VAL A 419 -37.26 -7.41 -28.99
C VAL A 419 -36.20 -6.65 -28.18
N ALA A 420 -35.94 -7.06 -26.93
CA ALA A 420 -34.86 -6.47 -26.13
C ALA A 420 -33.49 -6.77 -26.73
N VAL A 421 -33.28 -7.99 -27.26
CA VAL A 421 -32.07 -8.37 -27.99
C VAL A 421 -31.92 -7.54 -29.27
N GLU A 422 -32.99 -7.33 -30.05
CA GLU A 422 -32.97 -6.44 -31.21
C GLU A 422 -32.58 -5.01 -30.81
N LEU A 423 -33.12 -4.47 -29.71
CA LEU A 423 -32.85 -3.11 -29.23
C LEU A 423 -31.40 -2.88 -28.81
N VAL A 424 -30.63 -3.93 -28.49
CA VAL A 424 -29.18 -3.82 -28.25
C VAL A 424 -28.32 -4.28 -29.43
N THR A 425 -28.94 -4.82 -30.48
CA THR A 425 -28.25 -5.29 -31.69
C THR A 425 -28.69 -4.50 -32.93
N SER A 426 -29.64 -5.02 -33.71
CA SER A 426 -30.08 -4.46 -34.99
C SER A 426 -30.80 -3.12 -34.88
N ARG A 427 -31.34 -2.78 -33.71
CA ARG A 427 -32.09 -1.55 -33.41
C ARG A 427 -31.41 -0.67 -32.35
N ALA A 428 -30.12 -0.88 -32.10
CA ALA A 428 -29.31 -0.14 -31.12
C ALA A 428 -29.50 1.39 -31.21
N ASP A 429 -29.42 1.95 -32.42
CA ASP A 429 -29.58 3.39 -32.63
C ASP A 429 -30.97 3.91 -32.22
N GLU A 430 -32.03 3.14 -32.44
CA GLU A 430 -33.39 3.51 -32.03
C GLU A 430 -33.49 3.57 -30.50
N PHE A 431 -32.93 2.56 -29.83
CA PHE A 431 -32.91 2.46 -28.38
C PHE A 431 -32.12 3.61 -27.74
N VAL A 432 -30.85 3.80 -28.15
CA VAL A 432 -29.97 4.85 -27.62
C VAL A 432 -30.55 6.23 -27.85
N ARG A 433 -31.08 6.52 -29.05
CA ARG A 433 -31.74 7.82 -29.32
C ARG A 433 -32.94 8.06 -28.43
N SER A 434 -33.69 7.02 -28.06
CA SER A 434 -34.87 7.14 -27.21
C SER A 434 -34.50 7.48 -25.77
N ILE A 435 -33.39 6.93 -25.27
CA ILE A 435 -32.82 7.28 -23.96
C ILE A 435 -32.30 8.71 -23.97
N LYS A 436 -31.42 9.06 -24.91
CA LYS A 436 -30.79 10.40 -24.97
C LYS A 436 -31.80 11.54 -25.17
N ARG A 437 -32.93 11.28 -25.82
CA ARG A 437 -34.02 12.26 -26.00
C ARG A 437 -34.96 12.36 -24.81
N HIS A 438 -34.84 11.49 -23.81
CA HIS A 438 -35.70 11.55 -22.65
C HIS A 438 -35.45 12.85 -21.86
N PRO A 439 -36.48 13.60 -21.43
CA PRO A 439 -36.30 14.90 -20.76
C PRO A 439 -35.44 14.86 -19.49
N LYS A 440 -35.34 13.71 -18.84
CA LYS A 440 -34.54 13.49 -17.63
C LYS A 440 -33.10 13.02 -17.89
N TYR A 441 -32.73 12.72 -19.13
CA TYR A 441 -31.41 12.15 -19.48
C TYR A 441 -30.25 13.04 -19.04
N ALA A 442 -30.28 14.33 -19.38
CA ALA A 442 -29.21 15.25 -19.02
C ALA A 442 -29.00 15.39 -17.50
N ARG A 443 -30.10 15.29 -16.72
CA ARG A 443 -30.02 15.30 -15.25
C ARG A 443 -29.45 13.98 -14.73
N MET A 444 -29.83 12.84 -15.32
CA MET A 444 -29.28 11.53 -14.97
C MET A 444 -27.76 11.51 -15.13
N VAL A 445 -27.27 11.88 -16.32
CA VAL A 445 -25.82 11.92 -16.61
C VAL A 445 -25.09 12.85 -15.64
N LYS A 446 -25.65 14.05 -15.38
CA LYS A 446 -25.05 14.97 -14.41
C LYS A 446 -24.96 14.38 -12.99
N LEU A 447 -25.98 13.64 -12.54
CA LEU A 447 -25.97 13.04 -11.21
C LEU A 447 -24.99 11.86 -11.15
N MET A 448 -24.85 11.09 -12.23
CA MET A 448 -23.83 10.04 -12.35
C MET A 448 -22.42 10.64 -12.26
N ASP A 449 -22.14 11.72 -13.01
CA ASP A 449 -20.84 12.41 -12.97
C ASP A 449 -20.53 13.04 -11.60
N GLN A 450 -21.55 13.38 -10.81
CA GLN A 450 -21.38 13.98 -9.48
C GLN A 450 -21.03 12.93 -8.43
N ASP A 451 -21.66 11.76 -8.50
CA ASP A 451 -21.41 10.61 -7.62
C ASP A 451 -19.94 10.18 -7.68
N ASP A 452 -19.34 10.18 -8.88
CA ASP A 452 -17.93 9.83 -9.11
C ASP A 452 -16.92 10.83 -8.49
N THR A 453 -17.36 12.02 -8.07
CA THR A 453 -16.45 13.10 -7.61
C THR A 453 -16.50 13.40 -6.12
N GLU A 454 -17.50 12.90 -5.40
CA GLU A 454 -17.62 13.11 -3.96
C GLU A 454 -16.83 12.03 -3.19
N MET A 455 -15.92 12.47 -2.31
CA MET A 455 -15.17 11.57 -1.44
C MET A 455 -16.13 10.82 -0.52
N ASP A 456 -16.05 9.48 -0.51
CA ASP A 456 -16.95 8.65 0.26
C ASP A 456 -16.79 8.91 1.76
N GLU A 457 -17.88 8.77 2.52
CA GLU A 457 -17.87 8.93 3.97
C GLU A 457 -16.92 7.92 4.64
N GLU A 458 -16.78 6.71 4.07
CA GLU A 458 -15.82 5.72 4.56
C GLU A 458 -14.36 6.14 4.33
N GLU A 459 -14.05 6.78 3.20
CA GLU A 459 -12.72 7.35 2.92
C GLU A 459 -12.42 8.52 3.85
N ARG A 460 -13.41 9.40 4.06
CA ARG A 460 -13.30 10.50 5.02
C ARG A 460 -13.06 9.98 6.44
N GLN A 461 -13.77 8.93 6.85
CA GLN A 461 -13.57 8.28 8.14
C GLN A 461 -12.17 7.67 8.23
N ALA A 462 -11.69 7.02 7.16
CA ALA A 462 -10.35 6.46 7.09
C ALA A 462 -9.27 7.53 7.28
N MET A 463 -9.42 8.72 6.69
CA MET A 463 -8.49 9.83 6.91
C MET A 463 -8.44 10.29 8.37
N HIS A 464 -9.57 10.35 9.08
CA HIS A 464 -9.57 10.63 10.52
C HIS A 464 -8.82 9.54 11.31
N MET A 465 -9.04 8.27 10.97
CA MET A 465 -8.31 7.16 11.62
C MET A 465 -6.81 7.20 11.34
N ARG A 466 -6.39 7.60 10.13
CA ARG A 466 -4.97 7.84 9.79
C ARG A 466 -4.37 8.96 10.63
N PHE A 467 -5.09 10.06 10.78
CA PHE A 467 -4.67 11.20 11.61
C PHE A 467 -4.42 10.76 13.05
N ILE A 468 -5.38 10.05 13.66
CA ILE A 468 -5.25 9.55 15.03
C ILE A 468 -4.10 8.56 15.17
N ARG A 469 -3.92 7.67 14.22
CA ARG A 469 -2.81 6.71 14.27
C ARG A 469 -1.45 7.40 14.31
N VAL A 470 -1.26 8.47 13.52
CA VAL A 470 0.00 9.22 13.54
C VAL A 470 0.19 9.97 14.86
N VAL A 471 -0.88 10.52 15.44
CA VAL A 471 -0.85 11.10 16.79
C VAL A 471 -0.42 10.05 17.81
N ASP A 472 -1.05 8.88 17.80
CA ASP A 472 -0.73 7.75 18.68
C ASP A 472 0.75 7.36 18.54
N ASP A 473 1.26 7.22 17.32
CA ASP A 473 2.66 6.88 17.07
C ASP A 473 3.63 7.93 17.65
N ILE A 474 3.33 9.22 17.51
CA ILE A 474 4.17 10.30 18.08
C ILE A 474 4.18 10.22 19.62
N VAL A 475 3.00 10.09 20.24
CA VAL A 475 2.84 10.01 21.68
C VAL A 475 3.52 8.76 22.24
N LEU A 476 3.30 7.60 21.63
CA LEU A 476 3.91 6.34 22.04
C LEU A 476 5.44 6.36 21.86
N ALA A 477 5.96 7.02 20.82
CA ALA A 477 7.41 7.20 20.64
C ALA A 477 8.02 8.04 21.76
N GLU A 478 7.34 9.11 22.19
CA GLU A 478 7.78 9.91 23.32
C GLU A 478 7.69 9.13 24.64
N ASN A 479 6.58 8.43 24.87
CA ASN A 479 6.41 7.59 26.06
C ASN A 479 7.45 6.48 26.14
N LEU A 480 7.87 5.89 25.01
CA LEU A 480 8.96 4.91 24.99
C LEU A 480 10.27 5.50 25.55
N ARG A 481 10.55 6.78 25.26
CA ARG A 481 11.72 7.49 25.81
C ARG A 481 11.56 7.74 27.31
N ARG A 482 10.36 8.15 27.75
CA ARG A 482 10.05 8.43 29.16
C ARG A 482 10.09 7.18 30.04
N LEU A 483 9.78 6.01 29.49
CA LEU A 483 9.94 4.71 30.15
C LEU A 483 11.42 4.35 30.42
N GLY A 484 12.35 4.91 29.64
CA GLY A 484 13.78 4.84 29.92
C GLY A 484 14.47 3.50 29.61
N ASP A 485 13.80 2.54 28.94
CA ASP A 485 14.45 1.31 28.49
C ASP A 485 15.40 1.62 27.31
N ARG A 486 16.69 1.75 27.63
CA ARG A 486 17.74 2.07 26.67
C ARG A 486 17.82 1.08 25.51
N LYS A 487 17.51 -0.19 25.73
CA LYS A 487 17.55 -1.20 24.67
C LYS A 487 16.41 -0.95 23.69
N GLN A 488 15.19 -0.76 24.18
CA GLN A 488 14.02 -0.54 23.33
C GLN A 488 14.11 0.79 22.56
N ILE A 489 14.62 1.84 23.20
CA ILE A 489 14.85 3.14 22.54
C ILE A 489 15.86 3.00 21.38
N ALA A 490 16.94 2.24 21.58
CA ALA A 490 17.94 2.01 20.54
C ALA A 490 17.41 1.14 19.39
N GLU A 491 16.62 0.12 19.71
CA GLU A 491 15.92 -0.73 18.73
C GLU A 491 14.93 0.09 17.89
N PHE A 492 14.08 0.90 18.51
CA PHE A 492 13.16 1.80 17.83
C PHE A 492 13.89 2.81 16.92
N GLY A 493 14.97 3.43 17.42
CA GLY A 493 15.78 4.35 16.62
C GLY A 493 16.42 3.69 15.39
N ALA A 494 16.78 2.41 15.50
CA ALA A 494 17.29 1.64 14.36
C ALA A 494 16.21 1.36 13.31
N LEU A 495 14.96 1.08 13.73
CA LEU A 495 13.82 0.92 12.82
C LEU A 495 13.52 2.22 12.08
N ILE A 496 13.41 3.36 12.79
CA ILE A 496 13.15 4.67 12.18
C ILE A 496 14.23 5.03 11.15
N LYS A 497 15.50 4.79 11.47
CA LYS A 497 16.59 5.03 10.53
C LYS A 497 16.51 4.17 9.28
N ALA A 498 16.08 2.92 9.40
CA ALA A 498 15.92 2.02 8.27
C ALA A 498 14.67 2.38 7.43
N GLU A 499 13.59 2.85 8.06
CA GLU A 499 12.40 3.38 7.37
C GLU A 499 12.70 4.69 6.64
N ALA A 500 13.66 5.49 7.10
CA ALA A 500 14.10 6.72 6.41
C ALA A 500 15.05 6.46 5.23
N ALA A 501 15.48 5.22 4.99
CA ALA A 501 16.31 4.91 3.83
C ALA A 501 15.52 5.11 2.53
N GLY A 502 16.22 5.37 1.42
CA GLY A 502 15.65 5.41 0.07
C GLY A 502 16.18 4.28 -0.81
N LEU A 503 15.66 4.20 -2.05
CA LEU A 503 16.15 3.28 -3.08
C LEU A 503 17.59 3.59 -3.48
#